data_AF-A0A0C9SBI8-F1
#
_entry.id   AF-A0A0C9SBI8-F1
#
_cell.length_a   1.000
_cell.length_b   1.000
_cell.length_c   1.000
_cell.angle_alpha   90.00
_cell.angle_beta   90.00
_cell.angle_gamma   90.00
#
_symmetry.space_group_name_H-M   'P 1'
#
loop_
_entity.id
_entity.type
_entity.pdbx_description
1 polymer ?
#
loop_
_entity_poly.entity_id
_entity_poly.type
_entity_poly.pdbx_seq_one_letter_code
_entity_poly.pdbx_strand_id
1 'polypeptide(L)'
;PNLNTLNKIKPTQYTDKFQWCHETPTLYHITWACQKIEVAPKIPNPSAEHWEGMLSSDRKDVQIRLIRRAQLAATSSGALD
;
A
#
# COMPACT_ATOMS: atom_id res chain seq x y z
N PRO A 1 3.43 -5.19 0.89
CA PRO A 1 4.78 -5.18 0.28
C PRO A 1 5.33 -3.76 0.11
N ASN A 2 6.57 -3.56 0.52
CA ASN A 2 7.29 -2.29 0.39
C ASN A 2 8.11 -2.35 -0.91
N LEU A 3 7.55 -1.85 -2.02
CA LEU A 3 8.22 -1.91 -3.33
C LEU A 3 9.55 -1.15 -3.32
N ASN A 4 9.68 -0.07 -2.55
CA ASN A 4 10.94 0.65 -2.40
C ASN A 4 12.02 -0.26 -1.78
N THR A 5 11.68 -1.05 -0.76
CA THR A 5 12.61 -2.05 -0.21
C THR A 5 12.91 -3.16 -1.23
N LEU A 6 11.90 -3.64 -1.97
CA LEU A 6 12.09 -4.69 -2.97
C LEU A 6 12.98 -4.24 -4.13
N ASN A 7 12.83 -2.99 -4.60
CA ASN A 7 13.71 -2.38 -5.61
C ASN A 7 15.17 -2.36 -5.15
N LYS A 8 15.44 -2.04 -3.88
CA LYS A 8 16.81 -2.09 -3.34
C LYS A 8 17.44 -3.49 -3.36
N ILE A 9 16.64 -4.55 -3.37
CA ILE A 9 17.09 -5.95 -3.41
C ILE A 9 17.17 -6.45 -4.85
N LYS A 10 16.15 -6.15 -5.68
CA LYS A 10 16.03 -6.56 -7.08
C LYS A 10 15.62 -5.36 -7.96
N PRO A 11 16.55 -4.46 -8.31
CA PRO A 11 16.22 -3.18 -8.97
C PRO A 11 15.64 -3.34 -10.37
N THR A 12 15.99 -4.41 -11.07
CA THR A 12 15.48 -4.72 -12.41
C THR A 12 14.07 -5.30 -12.40
N GLN A 13 13.62 -5.83 -11.26
CA GLN A 13 12.30 -6.47 -11.12
C GLN A 13 11.25 -5.50 -10.54
N TYR A 14 11.64 -4.65 -9.59
CA TYR A 14 10.71 -3.75 -8.90
C TYR A 14 11.06 -2.30 -9.20
N THR A 15 10.05 -1.48 -9.45
CA THR A 15 10.21 -0.05 -9.69
C THR A 15 10.46 0.72 -8.38
N ASP A 16 11.29 1.77 -8.47
CA ASP A 16 11.53 2.75 -7.41
C ASP A 16 10.47 3.85 -7.36
N LYS A 17 9.55 3.88 -8.33
CA LYS A 17 8.45 4.85 -8.45
C LYS A 17 7.11 4.17 -8.58
N PHE A 18 6.10 4.65 -7.86
CA PHE A 18 4.79 4.05 -7.90
C PHE A 18 4.06 4.35 -9.22
N GLN A 19 3.58 3.32 -9.92
CA GLN A 19 3.04 3.48 -11.29
C GLN A 19 1.85 4.44 -11.44
N TRP A 20 1.07 4.68 -10.38
CA TRP A 20 -0.12 5.55 -10.46
C TRP A 20 0.13 7.02 -10.12
N CYS A 21 1.19 7.34 -9.38
CA CYS A 21 1.44 8.70 -8.89
C CYS A 21 2.90 9.15 -8.98
N HIS A 22 3.81 8.24 -9.32
CA HIS A 22 5.25 8.42 -9.43
C HIS A 22 5.97 8.81 -8.13
N GLU A 23 5.29 8.77 -6.97
CA GLU A 23 5.92 8.92 -5.66
C GLU A 23 6.68 7.66 -5.24
N THR A 24 7.53 7.80 -4.21
CA THR A 24 8.26 6.70 -3.60
C THR A 24 7.30 5.64 -3.04
N PRO A 25 7.38 4.37 -3.49
CA PRO A 25 6.40 3.36 -3.16
C PRO A 25 6.74 2.71 -1.80
N THR A 26 6.59 3.49 -0.73
CA THR A 26 6.71 3.00 0.66
C THR A 26 5.53 2.11 1.03
N LEU A 27 5.65 1.33 2.11
CA LEU A 27 4.54 0.52 2.59
C LEU A 27 3.29 1.36 2.89
N TYR A 28 3.47 2.48 3.60
CA TYR A 28 2.40 3.44 3.87
C TYR A 28 1.79 3.99 2.58
N HIS A 29 2.62 4.40 1.60
CA HIS A 29 2.10 4.99 0.37
C HIS A 29 1.28 3.99 -0.46
N ILE A 30 1.82 2.79 -0.69
CA ILE A 30 1.16 1.74 -1.48
C ILE A 30 -0.14 1.28 -0.81
N THR A 31 -0.13 1.08 0.50
CA THR A 31 -1.27 0.45 1.20
C THR A 31 -2.31 1.47 1.65
N TRP A 32 -1.91 2.72 1.88
CA TRP A 32 -2.75 3.72 2.51
C TRP A 32 -2.82 5.02 1.73
N ALA A 33 -1.72 5.77 1.63
CA ALA A 33 -1.73 7.15 1.19
C ALA A 33 -2.25 7.32 -0.24
N CYS A 34 -1.82 6.45 -1.16
CA CYS A 34 -2.19 6.58 -2.56
C CYS A 34 -3.68 6.28 -2.77
N GLN A 35 -4.42 7.30 -3.19
CA GLN A 35 -5.82 7.17 -3.59
C GLN A 35 -5.99 6.98 -5.10
N LYS A 36 -4.91 6.80 -5.87
CA LYS A 36 -4.99 6.58 -7.33
C LYS A 36 -5.12 5.10 -7.74
N ILE A 37 -5.01 4.18 -6.78
CA ILE A 37 -5.26 2.76 -7.00
C ILE A 37 -6.77 2.57 -7.16
N GLU A 38 -7.25 2.28 -8.37
CA GLU A 38 -8.69 2.20 -8.66
C GLU A 38 -9.36 0.97 -8.04
N VAL A 39 -8.66 -0.16 -8.02
CA VAL A 39 -9.18 -1.42 -7.46
C VAL A 39 -9.30 -1.42 -5.92
N ALA A 40 -8.69 -0.44 -5.25
CA ALA A 40 -8.64 -0.36 -3.79
C ALA A 40 -9.67 0.68 -3.25
N PRO A 41 -10.49 0.33 -2.23
CA PRO A 41 -11.49 1.26 -1.69
C PRO A 41 -10.88 2.57 -1.18
N LYS A 42 -11.35 3.72 -1.66
CA LYS A 42 -10.78 5.03 -1.30
C LYS A 42 -10.88 5.29 0.21
N ILE A 43 -9.87 5.95 0.76
CA ILE A 43 -9.80 6.37 2.16
C ILE A 43 -9.96 7.90 2.21
N PRO A 44 -10.97 8.42 2.90
CA PRO A 44 -11.08 9.86 3.11
C PRO A 44 -9.97 10.34 4.06
N ASN A 45 -9.32 11.45 3.71
CA ASN A 45 -8.28 12.09 4.53
C ASN A 45 -7.19 11.11 5.02
N PRO A 46 -6.42 10.49 4.10
CA PRO A 46 -5.39 9.53 4.49
C PRO A 46 -4.28 10.23 5.29
N SER A 47 -4.06 9.80 6.53
CA SER A 47 -2.90 10.19 7.35
C SER A 47 -2.15 8.96 7.87
N ALA A 48 -0.89 9.17 8.28
CA ALA A 48 -0.06 8.12 8.87
C ALA A 48 -0.64 7.66 10.21
N GLU A 49 -1.11 8.57 11.04
CA GLU A 49 -1.70 8.28 12.35
C GLU A 49 -2.96 7.41 12.20
N HIS A 50 -3.80 7.71 11.21
CA HIS A 50 -4.99 6.90 10.95
C HIS A 50 -4.60 5.50 10.45
N TRP A 51 -3.59 5.39 9.58
CA TRP A 51 -3.08 4.10 9.13
C TRP A 51 -2.54 3.25 10.29
N GLU A 52 -1.72 3.85 11.15
CA GLU A 52 -1.15 3.20 12.33
C GLU A 52 -2.23 2.80 13.35
N GLY A 53 -3.25 3.64 13.55
CA GLY A 53 -4.40 3.31 14.38
C GLY A 53 -5.18 2.10 13.85
N MET A 54 -5.31 1.96 12.54
CA MET A 54 -5.97 0.82 11.91
C MET A 54 -5.12 -0.45 11.99
N LEU A 55 -3.79 -0.33 11.87
CA LEU A 55 -2.84 -1.44 12.10
C LEU A 55 -2.90 -1.95 13.54
N SER A 56 -3.06 -1.03 14.50
CA SER A 56 -3.03 -1.31 15.93
C SER A 56 -4.41 -1.65 16.52
N SER A 57 -5.46 -1.67 15.69
CA SER A 57 -6.81 -1.95 16.14
C SER A 57 -6.94 -3.39 16.61
N ASP A 58 -7.60 -3.58 17.75
CA ASP A 58 -8.02 -4.88 18.30
C ASP A 58 -9.23 -5.48 17.55
N ARG A 59 -9.91 -4.67 16.74
CA ARG A 59 -11.06 -5.08 15.96
C ARG A 59 -10.63 -5.87 14.72
N LYS A 60 -10.99 -7.15 14.70
CA LYS A 60 -10.72 -8.06 13.56
C LYS A 60 -11.26 -7.52 12.23
N ASP A 61 -12.44 -6.89 12.21
CA ASP A 61 -13.02 -6.36 10.98
C ASP A 61 -12.20 -5.19 10.39
N VAL A 62 -11.60 -4.37 11.26
CA VAL A 62 -10.68 -3.30 10.86
C VAL A 62 -9.42 -3.87 10.21
N GLN A 63 -8.79 -4.84 10.87
CA GLN A 63 -7.58 -5.48 10.36
C GLN A 63 -7.82 -6.18 9.01
N ILE A 64 -8.92 -6.91 8.86
CA ILE A 64 -9.28 -7.58 7.60
C ILE A 64 -9.44 -6.57 6.47
N ARG A 65 -10.08 -5.43 6.70
CA ARG A 65 -10.23 -4.38 5.67
C ARG A 65 -8.87 -3.84 5.23
N LEU A 66 -7.97 -3.60 6.18
CA LEU A 66 -6.63 -3.12 5.90
C LEU A 66 -5.81 -4.15 5.10
N ILE A 67 -5.84 -5.42 5.51
CA ILE A 67 -5.17 -6.52 4.80
C ILE A 67 -5.71 -6.64 3.37
N ARG A 68 -7.03 -6.63 3.19
CA ARG A 68 -7.66 -6.75 1.87
C ARG A 68 -7.25 -5.59 0.96
N ARG A 69 -7.25 -4.36 1.48
CA ARG A 69 -6.77 -3.20 0.72
C ARG A 69 -5.30 -3.35 0.35
N ALA A 70 -4.44 -3.76 1.29
CA ALA A 70 -3.02 -3.97 1.05
C ALA A 70 -2.76 -5.06 -0.01
N GLN A 71 -3.54 -6.14 0.00
CA GLN A 71 -3.48 -7.21 -1.01
C GLN A 71 -3.88 -6.71 -2.39
N LEU A 72 -4.99 -5.95 -2.49
CA LEU A 72 -5.43 -5.37 -3.75
C LEU A 72 -4.37 -4.44 -4.34
N ALA A 73 -3.83 -3.52 -3.53
CA ALA A 73 -2.78 -2.60 -3.95
C ALA A 73 -1.49 -3.31 -4.37
N ALA A 74 -1.14 -4.40 -3.68
CA ALA A 74 0.04 -5.18 -3.98
C ALA A 74 -0.09 -6.01 -5.26
N THR A 75 -1.24 -6.66 -5.45
CA THR A 75 -1.53 -7.43 -6.67
C THR A 75 -1.55 -6.50 -7.88
N SER A 76 -2.24 -5.36 -7.77
CA SER A 76 -2.34 -4.43 -8.89
C SER A 76 -1.02 -3.73 -9.23
N SER A 77 -0.03 -3.76 -8.33
CA SER A 77 1.30 -3.17 -8.56
C SER A 77 2.37 -4.18 -8.97
N GLY A 78 2.01 -5.46 -9.15
CA GLY A 78 2.98 -6.54 -9.43
C GLY A 78 3.90 -6.85 -8.23
N ALA A 79 3.53 -6.40 -7.04
CA ALA A 79 4.26 -6.67 -5.81
C ALA A 79 3.87 -8.02 -5.17
N LEU A 80 2.71 -8.54 -5.55
CA LEU A 80 2.21 -9.89 -5.27
C LEU A 80 1.75 -10.47 -6.62
N ASP A 81 2.72 -10.84 -7.46
CA ASP A 81 2.52 -11.84 -8.52
C ASP A 81 2.72 -13.24 -7.93
#